data_AF-A0A9J6D3F0-F1
#
_entry.id   AF-A0A9J6D3F0-F1
#
_cell.length_a   1.000
_cell.length_b   1.000
_cell.length_c   1.000
_cell.angle_alpha   90.00
_cell.angle_beta   90.00
_cell.angle_gamma   90.00
#
_symmetry.space_group_name_H-M   'P 1'
#
loop_
_entity.id
_entity.type
_entity.pdbx_description
1 polymer ?
#
loop_
_entity_poly.entity_id
_entity_poly.type
_entity_poly.pdbx_seq_one_letter_code
_entity_poly.pdbx_strand_id
1 'polypeptide(L)'
;MDSRSKKQLINRYHRSLHPNMQRGRWSAQEDVMLLVAVKLYGDVSWSKVASMVPGRTHGQCRDRYMDNFAQRFVSGPFTSDEDCTLLQLVQKYGAGHWAMDELCFGIAKALSSRKECT
;
A
#
# COMPACT_ATOMS: atom_id res chain seq x y z
N MET A 1 13.68 25.38 29.27
CA MET A 1 13.22 24.50 28.16
C MET A 1 13.50 23.03 28.49
N ASP A 2 13.25 22.61 29.74
CA ASP A 2 14.03 21.53 30.37
C ASP A 2 13.22 20.27 30.71
N SER A 3 12.46 19.74 29.75
CA SER A 3 11.79 18.43 29.93
C SER A 3 11.55 17.67 28.62
N ARG A 4 12.40 17.85 27.60
CA ARG A 4 12.30 17.09 26.33
C ARG A 4 13.48 16.15 26.18
N SER A 5 13.20 14.86 26.01
CA SER A 5 14.23 13.85 25.74
C SER A 5 14.86 14.09 24.36
N LYS A 6 16.15 13.78 24.23
CA LYS A 6 16.89 13.80 22.94
C LYS A 6 16.12 13.10 21.82
N LYS A 7 15.46 11.97 22.11
CA LYS A 7 14.65 11.23 21.12
C LYS A 7 13.45 12.05 20.63
N GLN A 8 12.79 12.81 21.52
CA GLN A 8 11.66 13.66 21.15
C GLN A 8 12.09 14.80 20.23
N LEU A 9 13.25 15.40 20.51
CA LEU A 9 13.82 16.47 19.68
C LEU A 9 14.20 15.95 18.28
N ILE A 10 14.91 14.83 18.22
CA ILE A 10 15.30 14.18 16.96
C ILE A 10 14.05 13.84 16.12
N ASN A 11 13.05 13.20 16.73
CA ASN A 11 11.81 12.86 16.03
C ASN A 11 11.07 14.10 15.51
N ARG A 12 10.97 15.16 16.32
CA ARG A 12 10.34 16.42 15.91
C ARG A 12 11.04 17.01 14.69
N TYR A 13 12.38 17.01 14.67
CA TYR A 13 13.15 17.52 13.55
C TYR A 13 12.90 16.70 12.27
N HIS A 14 13.17 15.39 12.30
CA HIS A 14 13.09 14.55 11.10
C HIS A 14 11.66 14.38 10.56
N ARG A 15 10.63 14.41 11.42
CA ARG A 15 9.24 14.21 10.97
C ARG A 15 8.55 15.48 10.52
N SER A 16 9.05 16.66 10.91
CA SER A 16 8.28 17.89 10.74
C SER A 16 9.11 19.12 10.44
N LEU A 17 10.32 19.28 10.97
CA LEU A 17 11.10 20.52 10.79
C LEU A 17 12.18 20.41 9.72
N HIS A 18 12.45 19.22 9.19
CA HIS A 18 13.45 19.04 8.15
C HIS A 18 13.09 19.88 6.90
N PRO A 19 14.00 20.72 6.37
CA PRO A 19 13.68 21.67 5.30
C PRO A 19 13.22 20.98 4.01
N ASN A 20 13.72 19.78 3.74
CA ASN A 20 13.31 19.01 2.56
C ASN A 20 12.01 18.23 2.76
N MET A 21 11.33 18.36 3.90
CA MET A 21 10.09 17.64 4.19
C MET A 21 8.92 18.19 3.37
N GLN A 22 8.47 17.42 2.39
CA GLN A 22 7.32 17.76 1.54
C GLN A 22 6.03 17.59 2.33
N ARG A 23 5.21 18.64 2.34
CA ARG A 23 3.86 18.63 2.93
C ARG A 23 2.84 18.92 1.83
N GLY A 24 1.85 18.05 1.69
CA GLY A 24 0.76 18.24 0.74
C GLY A 24 0.62 17.10 -0.27
N ARG A 25 -0.03 17.43 -1.39
CA ARG A 25 -0.40 16.49 -2.46
C ARG A 25 0.83 15.80 -3.05
N TRP A 26 0.64 14.57 -3.50
CA TRP A 26 1.65 13.82 -4.24
C TRP A 26 1.67 14.28 -5.69
N SER A 27 2.86 14.50 -6.22
CA SER A 27 3.11 14.73 -7.63
C SER A 27 3.25 13.40 -8.39
N ALA A 28 3.01 13.44 -9.70
CA ALA A 28 3.20 12.27 -10.56
C ALA A 28 4.65 11.76 -10.53
N GLN A 29 5.63 12.66 -10.42
CA GLN A 29 7.04 12.32 -10.30
C GLN A 29 7.33 11.54 -9.01
N GLU A 30 6.75 11.97 -7.88
CA GLU A 30 6.85 11.24 -6.61
C GLU A 30 6.21 9.86 -6.69
N ASP A 31 5.07 9.73 -7.35
CA ASP A 31 4.40 8.44 -7.56
C ASP A 31 5.25 7.49 -8.42
N VAL A 32 5.88 8.00 -9.48
CA VAL A 32 6.82 7.21 -10.29
C VAL A 32 8.01 6.73 -9.46
N MET A 33 8.63 7.63 -8.69
CA MET A 33 9.75 7.26 -7.81
C MET A 33 9.31 6.22 -6.76
N LEU A 34 8.12 6.37 -6.19
CA LEU A 34 7.56 5.43 -5.24
C LEU A 34 7.37 4.04 -5.86
N LEU A 35 6.78 3.95 -7.04
CA LEU A 35 6.56 2.69 -7.74
C LEU A 35 7.88 2.00 -8.12
N VAL A 36 8.85 2.75 -8.62
CA VAL A 36 10.20 2.22 -8.94
C VAL A 36 10.87 1.69 -7.67
N ALA A 37 10.80 2.45 -6.57
CA ALA A 37 11.40 2.06 -5.31
C ALA A 37 10.73 0.82 -4.70
N VAL A 38 9.41 0.72 -4.77
CA VAL A 38 8.68 -0.49 -4.33
C VAL A 38 8.99 -1.68 -5.23
N LYS A 39 9.16 -1.48 -6.54
CA LYS A 39 9.60 -2.56 -7.45
C LYS A 39 10.99 -3.08 -7.09
N LEU A 40 11.88 -2.20 -6.63
CA LEU A 40 13.27 -2.54 -6.29
C LEU A 40 13.43 -3.16 -4.90
N TYR A 41 12.69 -2.67 -3.90
CA TYR A 41 12.86 -3.05 -2.49
C TYR A 41 11.69 -3.83 -1.88
N GLY A 42 10.60 -3.99 -2.64
CA GLY A 42 9.35 -4.56 -2.16
C GLY A 42 8.57 -3.61 -1.24
N ASP A 43 7.36 -4.02 -0.90
CA ASP A 43 6.43 -3.37 0.02
C ASP A 43 6.67 -3.75 1.50
N VAL A 44 7.83 -4.35 1.79
CA VAL A 44 8.26 -4.77 3.14
C VAL A 44 9.18 -3.76 3.82
N SER A 45 9.98 -3.01 3.06
CA SER A 45 11.04 -2.15 3.60
C SER A 45 10.84 -0.68 3.23
N TRP A 46 9.82 -0.06 3.84
CA TRP A 46 9.44 1.34 3.58
C TRP A 46 10.54 2.36 3.88
N SER A 47 11.49 2.03 4.75
CA SER A 47 12.67 2.88 5.00
C SER A 47 13.58 2.97 3.77
N LYS A 48 13.77 1.87 3.03
CA LYS A 48 14.54 1.85 1.76
C LYS A 48 13.74 2.48 0.62
N VAL A 49 12.42 2.31 0.62
CA VAL A 49 11.55 2.98 -0.34
C VAL A 49 11.64 4.51 -0.17
N ALA A 50 11.55 5.01 1.07
CA ALA A 50 11.63 6.43 1.34
C ALA A 50 13.00 7.06 1.02
N SER A 51 14.10 6.30 1.00
CA SER A 51 15.38 6.85 0.57
C SER A 51 15.42 7.20 -0.92
N MET A 52 14.49 6.65 -1.72
CA MET A 52 14.33 6.96 -3.15
C MET A 52 13.27 8.03 -3.42
N VAL A 53 12.46 8.41 -2.43
CA VAL A 53 11.40 9.41 -2.56
C VAL A 53 11.75 10.62 -1.69
N PRO A 54 12.60 11.54 -2.19
CA PRO A 54 13.12 12.62 -1.38
C PRO A 54 11.99 13.50 -0.83
N GLY A 55 12.08 13.82 0.46
CA GLY A 55 11.12 14.66 1.14
C GLY A 55 9.83 13.97 1.60
N ARG A 56 9.65 12.69 1.28
CA ARG A 56 8.57 11.85 1.85
C ARG A 56 9.14 10.90 2.89
N THR A 57 8.35 10.66 3.93
CA THR A 57 8.69 9.66 4.96
C THR A 57 8.23 8.27 4.53
N HIS A 58 8.88 7.24 5.07
CA HIS A 58 8.47 5.85 4.94
C HIS A 58 6.97 5.60 5.21
N GLY A 59 6.39 6.23 6.25
CA GLY A 59 4.95 6.15 6.51
C GLY A 59 4.12 6.71 5.36
N GLN A 60 4.44 7.93 4.90
CA GLN A 60 3.73 8.53 3.76
C GLN A 60 3.85 7.69 2.48
N CYS A 61 5.02 7.11 2.22
CA CYS A 61 5.24 6.23 1.07
C CYS A 61 4.37 4.97 1.15
N ARG A 62 4.31 4.35 2.33
CA ARG A 62 3.45 3.19 2.59
C ARG A 62 1.98 3.54 2.36
N ASP A 63 1.50 4.59 3.00
CA ASP A 63 0.09 4.98 2.95
C ASP A 63 -0.30 5.30 1.50
N ARG A 64 0.52 6.09 0.79
CA ARG A 64 0.32 6.41 -0.64
C ARG A 64 0.24 5.15 -1.49
N TYR A 65 1.17 4.20 -1.28
CA TYR A 65 1.19 2.95 -2.01
C TYR A 65 -0.02 2.09 -1.70
N MET A 66 -0.39 1.93 -0.44
CA MET A 66 -1.53 1.11 -0.04
C MET A 66 -2.85 1.66 -0.59
N ASP A 67 -3.02 2.99 -0.53
CA ASP A 67 -4.26 3.64 -0.96
C ASP A 67 -4.44 3.64 -2.48
N ASN A 68 -3.35 3.80 -3.24
CA ASN A 68 -3.44 4.08 -4.69
C ASN A 68 -2.88 2.97 -5.59
N PHE A 69 -2.01 2.10 -5.07
CA PHE A 69 -1.20 1.19 -5.89
C PHE A 69 -1.23 -0.27 -5.42
N ALA A 70 -1.38 -0.53 -4.12
CA ALA A 70 -1.51 -1.89 -3.57
C ALA A 70 -2.91 -2.47 -3.81
N GLN A 71 -3.86 -1.61 -4.20
CA GLN A 71 -5.16 -2.01 -4.69
C GLN A 71 -5.01 -2.78 -6.00
N ARG A 72 -4.83 -4.10 -5.90
CA ARG A 72 -5.18 -5.05 -6.96
C ARG A 72 -6.71 -5.18 -7.12
N PHE A 73 -7.48 -4.17 -6.71
CA PHE A 73 -8.92 -4.17 -6.82
C PHE A 73 -9.28 -3.80 -8.25
N VAL A 74 -9.74 -4.81 -9.00
CA VAL A 74 -10.36 -4.59 -10.30
C VAL A 74 -11.65 -3.82 -10.04
N SER A 75 -11.69 -2.55 -10.43
CA SER A 75 -12.93 -1.78 -10.45
C SER A 75 -13.60 -2.02 -11.81
N GLY A 76 -14.74 -2.70 -11.80
CA GLY A 76 -15.48 -3.09 -12.99
C GLY A 76 -16.68 -3.97 -12.64
N PRO A 77 -17.60 -4.22 -13.59
CA PRO A 77 -18.66 -5.20 -13.40
C PRO A 77 -18.06 -6.59 -13.18
N PHE A 78 -18.62 -7.34 -12.22
CA PHE A 78 -18.25 -8.73 -12.00
C PHE A 78 -18.46 -9.53 -13.29
N THR A 79 -17.45 -10.32 -13.66
CA THR A 79 -17.56 -11.30 -14.72
C THR A 79 -18.15 -12.60 -14.19
N SER A 80 -18.77 -13.40 -15.06
CA SER A 80 -19.39 -14.67 -14.68
C SER A 80 -18.41 -15.63 -14.00
N ASP A 81 -17.12 -15.60 -14.37
CA ASP A 81 -16.07 -16.42 -13.71
C ASP A 81 -15.83 -15.97 -12.25
N GLU A 82 -15.87 -14.66 -12.01
CA GLU A 82 -15.66 -14.07 -10.68
C GLU A 82 -16.86 -14.36 -9.78
N ASP A 83 -18.08 -14.28 -10.34
CA ASP A 83 -19.31 -14.67 -9.66
C ASP A 83 -19.28 -16.16 -9.28
N CYS A 84 -18.87 -17.05 -10.20
CA CYS A 84 -18.72 -18.48 -9.90
C CYS A 84 -17.72 -18.72 -8.76
N THR A 85 -16.59 -18.03 -8.79
CA THR A 85 -15.55 -18.13 -7.75
C THR A 85 -16.08 -17.63 -6.40
N LEU A 86 -16.79 -16.50 -6.41
CA LEU A 86 -17.42 -15.93 -5.21
C LEU A 86 -18.44 -16.90 -4.62
N LEU A 87 -19.30 -17.50 -5.44
CA LEU A 87 -20.31 -18.48 -5.03
C LEU A 87 -19.67 -19.73 -4.41
N GLN A 88 -18.58 -20.26 -4.98
CA GLN A 88 -17.84 -21.39 -4.41
C GLN A 88 -17.26 -21.07 -3.04
N LEU A 89 -16.71 -19.86 -2.86
CA LEU A 89 -16.16 -19.43 -1.58
C LEU A 89 -17.25 -19.22 -0.53
N VAL A 90 -18.39 -18.63 -0.91
CA VAL A 90 -19.57 -18.49 -0.04
C VAL A 90 -20.13 -19.85 0.35
N GLN A 91 -20.19 -20.82 -0.57
CA GLN A 91 -20.60 -22.18 -0.27
C GLN A 91 -19.65 -22.87 0.72
N LYS A 92 -18.34 -22.66 0.56
CA LYS A 92 -17.30 -23.30 1.38
C LYS A 92 -17.20 -22.74 2.79
N TYR A 93 -17.37 -21.42 2.95
CA TYR A 93 -17.11 -20.73 4.23
C TYR A 93 -18.34 -20.09 4.86
N GLY A 94 -19.47 -19.99 4.14
CA GLY A 94 -20.69 -19.33 4.59
C GLY A 94 -20.71 -17.82 4.30
N ALA A 95 -21.90 -17.27 4.03
CA ALA A 95 -22.11 -15.84 3.90
C ALA A 95 -22.09 -15.19 5.31
N GLY A 96 -21.12 -14.32 5.57
CA GLY A 96 -20.97 -13.65 6.88
C GLY A 96 -19.53 -13.58 7.41
N HIS A 97 -18.58 -14.31 6.80
CA HIS A 97 -17.17 -14.32 7.20
C HIS A 97 -16.28 -13.39 6.36
N TRP A 98 -16.84 -12.28 5.85
CA TRP A 98 -16.16 -11.35 4.93
C TRP A 98 -14.98 -10.58 5.55
N ALA A 99 -14.82 -10.64 6.87
CA ALA A 99 -13.78 -9.92 7.62
C ALA A 99 -12.54 -10.75 7.96
N MET A 100 -12.45 -12.02 7.55
CA MET A 100 -11.23 -12.80 7.73
C MET A 100 -10.23 -12.49 6.62
N ASP A 101 -9.02 -12.06 7.02
CA ASP A 101 -7.90 -11.72 6.12
C ASP A 101 -7.68 -12.81 5.06
N GLU A 102 -7.74 -14.08 5.44
CA GLU A 102 -7.59 -15.25 4.55
C GLU A 102 -8.57 -15.26 3.36
N LEU A 103 -9.82 -14.81 3.55
CA LEU A 103 -10.84 -14.80 2.49
C LEU A 103 -10.65 -13.62 1.53
N CYS A 104 -10.30 -12.45 2.06
CA CYS A 104 -10.04 -11.25 1.26
C CYS A 104 -8.76 -11.41 0.41
N PHE A 105 -7.69 -11.97 0.98
CA PHE A 105 -6.48 -12.33 0.24
C PHE A 105 -6.74 -13.44 -0.79
N GLY A 106 -7.58 -14.43 -0.47
CA GLY A 106 -7.96 -15.52 -1.37
C GLY A 106 -8.69 -15.03 -2.62
N ILE A 107 -9.69 -14.16 -2.45
CA ILE A 107 -10.42 -13.54 -3.57
C ILE A 107 -9.48 -12.67 -4.39
N ALA A 108 -8.70 -11.76 -3.77
CA ALA A 108 -7.79 -10.88 -4.51
C ALA A 108 -6.68 -11.65 -5.28
N LYS A 109 -6.21 -12.79 -4.75
CA LYS A 109 -5.22 -13.65 -5.42
C LYS A 109 -5.82 -14.42 -6.59
N ALA A 110 -7.05 -14.91 -6.45
CA ALA A 110 -7.79 -15.57 -7.53
C ALA A 110 -8.02 -14.61 -8.71
N LEU A 111 -8.43 -13.38 -8.41
CA LEU A 111 -8.69 -12.35 -9.43
C LEU A 111 -7.41 -11.84 -10.11
N SER A 112 -6.28 -11.81 -9.39
CA SER A 112 -5.03 -11.28 -9.94
C SER A 112 -4.17 -12.29 -10.73
N SER A 113 -4.57 -13.55 -10.85
CA SER A 113 -3.74 -14.59 -11.50
C SER A 113 -3.82 -14.62 -13.04
N ARG A 114 -4.50 -13.65 -13.68
CA ARG A 114 -4.48 -13.48 -15.14
C ARG A 114 -3.45 -12.45 -15.59
N LYS A 115 -2.18 -12.82 -15.68
CA LYS A 115 -1.22 -12.27 -16.66
C LYS A 115 -0.18 -13.33 -17.01
N GLU A 116 -0.55 -14.24 -17.91
CA GLU A 116 0.33 -14.96 -18.84
C GLU A 116 -0.57 -15.87 -19.71
N CYS A 117 -1.19 -15.28 -20.73
CA CYS A 117 -1.77 -15.99 -21.88
C CYS A 117 -1.96 -14.97 -23.01
N THR A 118 -0.83 -14.58 -23.63
CA THR A 118 -0.61 -14.33 -25.07
C THR A 118 0.85 -13.95 -25.24
#